data_AF-A0A484F6U6-F1
#
_entry.id   AF-A0A484F6U6-F1
#
_cell.length_a   1.000
_cell.length_b   1.000
_cell.length_c   1.000
_cell.angle_alpha   90.00
_cell.angle_beta   90.00
_cell.angle_gamma   90.00
#
_symmetry.space_group_name_H-M   'P 1'
#
loop_
_entity.id
_entity.type
_entity.pdbx_description
1 polymer ?
#
loop_
_entity_poly.entity_id
_entity_poly.type
_entity_poly.pdbx_seq_one_letter_code
_entity_poly.pdbx_strand_id
1 'polypeptide(L)'
;MADRPTLERLVKLNDVWLSRKDVLHGIKKYDVSSRKIRIHTDCGEVITVNNSRRSASARSLRNSKYRKVCKLCKLSDERINRFVAKDFYDPGITYVEAPVKKSAPKKVLKKGMAEASTVQTAPVAAETPQKAVSIAPQAAAQTTQTVSQSTQSTSKEPVSVSAKEKFSPSQRKRLEALLISDEINLDDPNLPPFEELEAEMVSKRKAELVDIYENSREHMLAKLERDISAFLISKGFIEIKSSILIPEEYIIRMGIDKDVELSKQVFRTDDGKCLRPMLAPVLYNYLHRFGKVMPDPLRIFEIGPCYRKESDGSSHLEEFTMVNFCQMGEGCTRENLVQLIDEFLTYLGISYEIEGDECMVYGATVDVMHGDLELSSAVVGPVPMDMDWGIDKPWIGAGFGLERLLKAKYNFKNIKRGSRSEFYYNGIYTNL
;
A
#
# COMPACT_ATOMS: atom_id res chain seq x y z
N MET A 1 16.13 12.41 -28.61
CA MET A 1 14.70 12.52 -28.97
C MET A 1 14.05 13.42 -27.94
N ALA A 2 13.44 14.55 -28.33
CA ALA A 2 12.76 15.41 -27.36
C ALA A 2 11.63 14.62 -26.67
N ASP A 3 11.59 14.64 -25.33
CA ASP A 3 10.55 13.95 -24.58
C ASP A 3 9.18 14.55 -24.93
N ARG A 4 8.22 13.69 -25.31
CA ARG A 4 6.89 14.16 -25.72
C ARG A 4 6.09 14.43 -24.44
N PRO A 5 5.37 15.57 -24.34
CA PRO A 5 4.57 15.86 -23.15
C PRO A 5 3.48 14.80 -22.95
N THR A 6 3.19 14.49 -21.68
CA THR A 6 2.06 13.63 -21.27
C THR A 6 0.74 14.23 -21.74
N LEU A 7 -0.30 13.38 -21.85
CA LEU A 7 -1.63 13.87 -22.17
C LEU A 7 -2.15 14.82 -21.09
N GLU A 8 -1.86 14.50 -19.83
CA GLU A 8 -2.12 15.37 -18.68
C GLU A 8 -1.49 16.76 -18.84
N ARG A 9 -0.19 16.83 -19.18
CA ARG A 9 0.49 18.11 -19.39
C ARG A 9 -0.13 18.89 -20.54
N LEU A 10 -0.51 18.21 -21.63
CA LEU A 10 -1.21 18.86 -22.74
C LEU A 10 -2.58 19.40 -22.32
N VAL A 11 -3.36 18.63 -21.55
CA VAL A 11 -4.67 19.07 -21.04
C VAL A 11 -4.51 20.29 -20.12
N LYS A 12 -3.54 20.25 -19.21
CA LYS A 12 -3.24 21.34 -18.26
C LYS A 12 -2.78 22.62 -18.98
N LEU A 13 -1.91 22.51 -19.98
CA LEU A 13 -1.37 23.67 -20.68
C LEU A 13 -2.36 24.31 -21.65
N ASN A 14 -3.18 23.49 -22.33
CA ASN A 14 -4.08 24.00 -23.35
C ASN A 14 -5.40 24.51 -22.77
N ASP A 15 -5.84 23.97 -21.63
CA ASP A 15 -7.16 24.25 -21.03
C ASP A 15 -8.34 24.00 -22.01
N VAL A 16 -8.09 23.23 -23.08
CA VAL A 16 -9.07 22.87 -24.11
C VAL A 16 -8.89 21.41 -24.50
N TRP A 17 -9.99 20.80 -24.91
CA TRP A 17 -10.05 19.41 -25.36
C TRP A 17 -10.46 19.32 -26.82
N LEU A 18 -9.78 18.47 -27.58
CA LEU A 18 -10.09 18.21 -28.98
C LEU A 18 -10.79 16.84 -29.11
N SER A 19 -12.06 16.87 -29.51
CA SER A 19 -12.84 15.65 -29.70
C SER A 19 -12.40 14.86 -30.94
N ARG A 20 -12.85 13.61 -31.07
CA ARG A 20 -12.56 12.76 -32.25
C ARG A 20 -13.11 13.32 -33.57
N LYS A 21 -14.06 14.28 -33.50
CA LYS A 21 -14.64 14.96 -34.66
C LYS A 21 -13.95 16.30 -34.96
N ASP A 22 -12.75 16.50 -34.39
CA ASP A 22 -11.96 17.74 -34.47
C ASP A 22 -12.72 18.98 -33.98
N VAL A 23 -13.60 18.80 -32.98
CA VAL A 23 -14.32 19.91 -32.33
C VAL A 23 -13.54 20.33 -31.09
N LEU A 24 -13.30 21.63 -30.94
CA LEU A 24 -12.60 22.19 -29.78
C LEU A 24 -13.60 22.51 -28.65
N HIS A 25 -13.40 21.92 -27.48
CA HIS A 25 -14.19 22.12 -26.28
C HIS A 25 -13.36 22.82 -25.22
N GLY A 26 -13.99 23.67 -24.41
CA GLY A 26 -13.36 24.17 -23.19
C GLY A 26 -13.41 23.14 -22.10
N ILE A 27 -12.34 23.07 -21.31
CA ILE A 27 -12.25 22.22 -20.13
C ILE A 27 -12.72 23.02 -18.93
N LYS A 28 -13.64 22.45 -18.15
CA LYS A 28 -14.11 22.99 -16.88
C LYS A 28 -13.30 22.45 -15.71
N LYS A 29 -13.08 21.13 -15.71
CA LYS A 29 -12.21 20.40 -14.77
C LYS A 29 -11.75 19.10 -15.39
N TYR A 30 -10.72 18.49 -14.83
CA TYR A 30 -10.28 17.16 -15.21
C TYR A 30 -9.72 16.40 -14.01
N ASP A 31 -9.94 15.09 -13.99
CA ASP A 31 -9.41 14.18 -12.99
C ASP A 31 -8.36 13.28 -13.66
N VAL A 32 -7.25 13.05 -12.98
CA VAL A 32 -6.12 12.27 -13.51
C VAL A 32 -5.87 11.06 -12.62
N SER A 33 -5.75 9.89 -13.23
CA SER A 33 -5.28 8.65 -12.60
C SER A 33 -3.98 8.19 -13.26
N SER A 34 -3.45 7.06 -12.81
CA SER A 34 -2.21 6.50 -13.38
C SER A 34 -2.37 6.20 -14.88
N ARG A 35 -3.54 5.69 -15.32
CA ARG A 35 -3.75 5.28 -16.72
C ARG A 35 -4.82 6.07 -17.46
N LYS A 36 -5.68 6.83 -16.80
CA LYS A 36 -6.80 7.56 -17.44
C LYS A 36 -6.87 9.03 -17.03
N ILE A 37 -7.46 9.83 -17.92
CA ILE A 37 -7.88 11.21 -17.66
C ILE A 37 -9.37 11.29 -17.95
N ARG A 38 -10.15 11.82 -17.01
CA ARG A 38 -11.55 12.17 -17.18
C ARG A 38 -11.67 13.68 -17.28
N ILE A 39 -12.23 14.16 -18.38
CA ILE A 39 -12.33 15.57 -18.72
C ILE A 39 -13.80 15.95 -18.65
N HIS A 40 -14.11 16.97 -17.87
CA HIS A 40 -15.40 17.61 -17.82
C HIS A 40 -15.32 18.89 -18.64
N THR A 41 -16.06 18.92 -19.74
CA THR A 41 -16.09 20.09 -20.63
C THR A 41 -17.08 21.14 -20.15
N ASP A 42 -16.91 22.39 -20.60
CA ASP A 42 -17.83 23.49 -20.29
C ASP A 42 -19.26 23.25 -20.79
N CYS A 43 -19.42 22.44 -21.84
CA CYS A 43 -20.73 22.08 -22.38
C CYS A 43 -21.39 20.87 -21.67
N GLY A 44 -20.78 20.36 -20.60
CA GLY A 44 -21.32 19.24 -19.80
C GLY A 44 -20.98 17.85 -20.33
N GLU A 45 -20.25 17.71 -21.43
CA GLU A 45 -19.76 16.40 -21.88
C GLU A 45 -18.64 15.91 -20.95
N VAL A 46 -18.71 14.63 -20.57
CA VAL A 46 -17.68 13.93 -19.78
C VAL A 46 -16.98 12.92 -20.67
N ILE A 47 -15.66 13.02 -20.75
CA ILE A 47 -14.84 12.24 -21.68
C ILE A 47 -13.73 11.55 -20.91
N THR A 48 -13.67 10.22 -20.96
CA THR A 48 -12.57 9.45 -20.37
C THR A 48 -11.66 8.87 -21.45
N VAL A 49 -10.36 9.13 -21.33
CA VAL A 49 -9.33 8.71 -22.28
C VAL A 49 -8.10 8.17 -21.56
N ASN A 50 -7.32 7.33 -22.25
CA ASN A 50 -6.07 6.81 -21.70
C ASN A 50 -5.01 7.92 -21.59
N ASN A 51 -4.38 8.05 -20.43
CA ASN A 51 -3.26 8.93 -20.15
C ASN A 51 -1.98 8.40 -20.82
N SER A 52 -1.89 8.56 -22.14
CA SER A 52 -0.75 8.09 -22.92
C SER A 52 -0.19 9.20 -23.81
N ARG A 53 1.14 9.38 -23.73
CA ARG A 53 1.93 10.23 -24.64
C ARG A 53 1.71 9.87 -26.12
N ARG A 54 1.37 8.61 -26.42
CA ARG A 54 1.20 8.07 -27.78
C ARG A 54 -0.26 8.00 -28.23
N SER A 55 -1.22 8.40 -27.38
CA SER A 55 -2.65 8.36 -27.74
C SER A 55 -2.96 9.25 -28.95
N ALA A 56 -4.01 8.90 -29.69
CA ALA A 56 -4.51 9.73 -30.78
C ALA A 56 -4.85 11.14 -30.29
N SER A 57 -5.51 11.25 -29.14
CA SER A 57 -5.81 12.53 -28.49
C SER A 57 -4.56 13.36 -28.18
N ALA A 58 -3.50 12.74 -27.65
CA ALA A 58 -2.23 13.45 -27.41
C ALA A 58 -1.59 13.93 -28.71
N ARG A 59 -1.69 13.15 -29.80
CA ARG A 59 -1.22 13.60 -31.13
C ARG A 59 -2.04 14.77 -31.65
N SER A 60 -3.37 14.72 -31.53
CA SER A 60 -4.25 15.78 -32.00
C SER A 60 -4.02 17.09 -31.24
N LEU A 61 -3.87 17.04 -29.92
CA LEU A 61 -3.56 18.22 -29.10
C LEU A 61 -2.20 18.83 -29.45
N ARG A 62 -1.16 18.03 -29.71
CA ARG A 62 0.16 18.55 -30.14
C ARG A 62 0.15 19.19 -31.53
N ASN A 63 -0.73 18.71 -32.39
CA ASN A 63 -0.85 19.25 -33.74
C ASN A 63 -1.59 20.60 -33.75
N SER A 64 -2.36 20.91 -32.70
CA SER A 64 -3.13 22.16 -32.56
C SER A 64 -4.08 22.44 -33.73
N LYS A 65 -4.56 21.40 -34.41
CA LYS A 65 -5.48 21.52 -35.55
C LYS A 65 -6.88 21.15 -35.11
N TYR A 66 -7.83 22.06 -35.28
CA TYR A 66 -9.26 21.84 -35.03
C TYR A 66 -10.07 22.24 -36.27
N ARG A 67 -11.26 21.64 -36.44
CA ARG A 67 -12.18 21.94 -37.55
C ARG A 67 -13.16 23.04 -37.17
N LYS A 68 -13.71 22.97 -35.95
CA LYS A 68 -14.69 23.95 -35.44
C LYS A 68 -14.66 24.03 -33.93
N VAL A 69 -15.11 25.14 -33.39
CA VAL A 69 -15.28 25.35 -31.94
C VAL A 69 -16.66 24.85 -31.51
N CYS A 70 -16.75 24.25 -30.32
CA CYS A 70 -18.02 23.87 -29.72
C CYS A 70 -18.85 25.13 -29.40
N LYS A 71 -20.05 25.22 -30.00
CA LYS A 71 -20.96 26.36 -29.80
C LYS A 71 -21.47 26.49 -28.36
N LEU A 72 -21.57 25.37 -27.65
CA LEU A 72 -22.07 25.33 -26.27
C LEU A 72 -21.00 25.73 -25.25
N CYS A 73 -19.73 25.47 -25.54
CA CYS A 73 -18.63 25.82 -24.64
C CYS A 73 -18.36 27.33 -24.57
N LYS A 74 -18.80 28.12 -25.56
CA LYS A 74 -18.55 29.58 -25.65
C LYS A 74 -17.08 29.93 -25.34
N LEU A 75 -16.14 29.24 -25.99
CA LEU A 75 -14.71 29.49 -25.80
C LEU A 75 -14.36 30.94 -26.13
N SER A 76 -13.56 31.58 -25.26
CA SER A 76 -12.99 32.90 -25.55
C SER A 76 -11.92 32.80 -26.62
N ASP A 77 -11.73 33.88 -27.38
CA ASP A 77 -10.70 33.97 -28.42
C ASP A 77 -9.30 33.77 -27.82
N GLU A 78 -9.08 34.18 -26.57
CA GLU A 78 -7.84 33.93 -25.84
C GLU A 78 -7.54 32.43 -25.65
N ARG A 79 -8.54 31.60 -25.31
CA ARG A 79 -8.36 30.14 -25.16
C ARG A 79 -8.06 29.49 -26.50
N ILE A 80 -8.71 29.95 -27.57
CA ILE A 80 -8.49 29.45 -28.93
C ILE A 80 -7.09 29.83 -29.43
N ASN A 81 -6.69 31.08 -29.23
CA ASN A 81 -5.39 31.60 -29.68
C ASN A 81 -4.24 30.91 -28.95
N ARG A 82 -4.35 30.68 -27.63
CA ARG A 82 -3.36 29.90 -26.87
C ARG A 82 -3.16 28.49 -27.44
N PHE A 83 -4.24 27.81 -27.80
CA PHE A 83 -4.17 26.46 -28.39
C PHE A 83 -3.48 26.45 -29.77
N VAL A 84 -3.76 27.44 -30.61
CA VAL A 84 -3.24 27.54 -31.99
C VAL A 84 -1.79 28.03 -32.03
N ALA A 85 -1.47 29.06 -31.24
CA ALA A 85 -0.15 29.68 -31.21
C ALA A 85 0.93 28.76 -30.66
N LYS A 86 0.55 27.71 -29.92
CA LYS A 86 1.47 26.85 -29.17
C LYS A 86 2.36 27.65 -28.22
N ASP A 87 1.86 28.79 -27.74
CA ASP A 87 2.52 29.64 -26.76
C ASP A 87 2.48 28.93 -25.40
N PHE A 88 3.45 28.05 -25.18
CA PHE A 88 3.61 27.32 -23.94
C PHE A 88 4.86 27.82 -23.24
N TYR A 89 4.70 28.75 -22.31
CA TYR A 89 5.77 29.08 -21.37
C TYR A 89 5.75 28.05 -20.23
N ASP A 90 6.76 27.19 -20.19
CA ASP A 90 7.10 26.38 -19.02
C ASP A 90 8.23 27.11 -18.28
N PRO A 91 8.00 27.70 -17.09
CA PRO A 91 9.05 28.41 -16.37
C PRO A 91 10.23 27.51 -15.92
N GLY A 92 10.20 26.20 -16.20
CA GLY A 92 11.23 25.25 -15.81
C GLY A 92 12.16 24.69 -16.90
N ILE A 93 12.07 25.09 -18.18
CA ILE A 93 12.94 24.52 -19.23
C ILE A 93 13.49 25.60 -20.18
N THR A 94 14.77 25.92 -20.04
CA THR A 94 15.55 26.64 -21.04
C THR A 94 15.96 25.69 -22.17
N TYR A 95 15.45 25.93 -23.38
CA TYR A 95 15.95 25.27 -24.58
C TYR A 95 17.01 26.15 -25.23
N VAL A 96 18.25 25.64 -25.32
CA VAL A 96 19.30 26.25 -26.14
C VAL A 96 19.07 25.82 -27.59
N GLU A 97 18.75 26.76 -28.46
CA GLU A 97 18.57 26.50 -29.89
C GLU A 97 19.93 26.24 -30.56
N ALA A 98 20.07 25.10 -31.25
CA ALA A 98 21.18 24.83 -32.16
C ALA A 98 20.75 25.08 -33.62
N PRO A 99 21.60 25.68 -34.47
CA PRO A 99 21.20 26.16 -35.78
C PRO A 99 21.02 25.03 -36.80
N VAL A 100 19.97 25.18 -37.61
CA VAL A 100 19.52 24.26 -38.66
C VAL A 100 20.48 24.26 -39.86
N LYS A 101 20.97 23.08 -40.29
CA LYS A 101 21.49 22.87 -41.65
C LYS A 101 20.44 22.16 -42.51
N LYS A 102 20.02 22.83 -43.59
CA LYS A 102 19.16 22.27 -44.64
C LYS A 102 19.94 21.24 -45.47
N SER A 103 19.34 20.10 -45.78
CA SER A 103 19.80 19.23 -46.88
C SER A 103 18.62 18.79 -47.75
N ALA A 104 18.88 18.81 -49.06
CA ALA A 104 17.93 18.66 -50.17
C ALA A 104 17.60 17.18 -50.49
N PRO A 105 16.57 16.89 -51.30
CA PRO A 105 16.01 15.54 -51.43
C PRO A 105 16.72 14.72 -52.52
N LYS A 106 16.86 13.41 -52.33
CA LYS A 106 17.19 12.47 -53.42
C LYS A 106 16.28 11.24 -53.45
N LYS A 107 15.57 11.21 -54.58
CA LYS A 107 14.96 10.15 -55.42
C LYS A 107 14.90 8.70 -54.92
N VAL A 108 13.69 8.17 -55.11
CA VAL A 108 13.25 6.76 -55.17
C VAL A 108 13.85 6.05 -56.39
N LEU A 109 14.27 4.79 -56.23
CA LEU A 109 14.39 3.78 -57.30
C LEU A 109 13.96 2.41 -56.77
N LYS A 110 13.26 1.66 -57.63
CA LYS A 110 12.51 0.42 -57.38
C LYS A 110 13.32 -0.84 -57.75
N LYS A 111 13.10 -1.90 -56.96
CA LYS A 111 12.80 -3.32 -57.30
C LYS A 111 13.87 -4.21 -57.97
N GLY A 112 14.04 -5.40 -57.40
CA GLY A 112 14.53 -6.62 -58.05
C GLY A 112 14.30 -7.85 -57.15
N MET A 113 13.58 -8.87 -57.64
CA MET A 113 13.24 -10.16 -57.01
C MET A 113 14.22 -11.27 -57.43
N ALA A 114 14.46 -12.25 -56.57
CA ALA A 114 14.75 -13.67 -56.87
C ALA A 114 14.64 -14.46 -55.52
N GLU A 115 13.63 -15.31 -55.33
CA GLU A 115 13.64 -16.79 -55.49
C GLU A 115 14.70 -17.49 -54.61
N ALA A 116 14.31 -18.13 -53.50
CA ALA A 116 13.68 -19.45 -53.32
C ALA A 116 14.72 -20.57 -53.05
N SER A 117 14.72 -21.12 -51.83
CA SER A 117 15.02 -22.53 -51.57
C SER A 117 14.55 -22.95 -50.19
N THR A 118 14.04 -24.18 -50.16
CA THR A 118 13.18 -24.84 -49.18
C THR A 118 13.95 -26.01 -48.58
N VAL A 119 13.94 -26.21 -47.24
CA VAL A 119 14.06 -27.52 -46.53
C VAL A 119 13.53 -27.29 -45.09
N GLN A 120 12.31 -27.74 -44.72
CA GLN A 120 11.94 -28.98 -43.98
C GLN A 120 12.62 -29.16 -42.60
N THR A 121 11.92 -29.00 -41.45
CA THR A 121 11.24 -30.03 -40.59
C THR A 121 12.14 -31.20 -40.14
N ALA A 122 12.19 -31.72 -38.90
CA ALA A 122 11.63 -31.45 -37.55
C ALA A 122 12.49 -32.34 -36.56
N PRO A 123 11.98 -32.97 -35.47
CA PRO A 123 12.22 -32.66 -34.05
C PRO A 123 13.00 -33.74 -33.24
N VAL A 124 13.03 -33.62 -31.89
CA VAL A 124 12.87 -34.68 -30.83
C VAL A 124 13.90 -34.66 -29.66
N ALA A 125 13.32 -34.80 -28.44
CA ALA A 125 13.81 -35.34 -27.13
C ALA A 125 15.05 -34.73 -26.45
N ALA A 126 14.99 -34.24 -25.20
CA ALA A 126 14.77 -34.92 -23.92
C ALA A 126 15.91 -35.86 -23.50
N GLU A 127 16.68 -35.47 -22.48
CA GLU A 127 17.09 -36.30 -21.33
C GLU A 127 17.97 -35.51 -20.33
N THR A 128 17.70 -35.71 -19.04
CA THR A 128 18.60 -35.48 -17.89
C THR A 128 19.03 -36.87 -17.41
N PRO A 129 20.19 -37.09 -16.75
CA PRO A 129 20.23 -36.95 -15.29
C PRO A 129 21.60 -36.57 -14.64
N GLN A 130 21.50 -35.93 -13.46
CA GLN A 130 22.30 -36.07 -12.23
C GLN A 130 23.85 -36.04 -12.25
N LYS A 131 24.41 -35.18 -11.36
CA LYS A 131 25.38 -35.62 -10.34
C LYS A 131 25.51 -34.60 -9.19
N ALA A 132 25.42 -35.12 -7.97
CA ALA A 132 25.67 -34.47 -6.69
C ALA A 132 27.15 -34.57 -6.29
N VAL A 133 27.68 -33.57 -5.58
CA VAL A 133 28.84 -33.74 -4.68
C VAL A 133 28.63 -32.87 -3.43
N SER A 134 28.66 -33.56 -2.30
CA SER A 134 28.69 -33.07 -0.92
C SER A 134 30.12 -33.05 -0.39
N ILE A 135 30.54 -32.01 0.34
CA ILE A 135 31.64 -32.10 1.31
C ILE A 135 31.30 -31.25 2.54
N ALA A 136 31.39 -31.88 3.71
CA ALA A 136 31.24 -31.32 5.06
C ALA A 136 32.64 -31.10 5.71
N PRO A 137 32.73 -30.52 6.92
CA PRO A 137 33.75 -29.53 7.28
C PRO A 137 34.96 -30.09 8.05
N GLN A 138 36.05 -29.33 8.05
CA GLN A 138 37.19 -29.54 8.96
C GLN A 138 37.37 -28.35 9.90
N ALA A 139 37.54 -28.69 11.17
CA ALA A 139 37.78 -27.80 12.30
C ALA A 139 39.26 -27.70 12.65
N ALA A 140 39.55 -26.69 13.48
CA ALA A 140 40.69 -26.53 14.38
C ALA A 140 42.04 -26.06 13.80
N ALA A 141 42.43 -24.84 14.19
CA ALA A 141 43.75 -24.59 14.77
C ALA A 141 43.71 -23.31 15.63
N GLN A 142 44.03 -23.48 16.91
CA GLN A 142 44.33 -22.43 17.88
C GLN A 142 45.73 -21.86 17.58
N THR A 143 45.87 -20.54 17.60
CA THR A 143 47.18 -19.91 17.72
C THR A 143 47.11 -18.80 18.77
N THR A 144 47.75 -19.07 19.88
CA THR A 144 48.17 -18.14 20.92
C THR A 144 49.05 -17.03 20.36
N GLN A 145 48.71 -15.77 20.62
CA GLN A 145 49.66 -14.67 20.58
C GLN A 145 49.42 -13.68 21.72
N THR A 146 50.54 -13.07 22.07
CA THR A 146 50.96 -12.66 23.39
C THR A 146 50.65 -11.19 23.66
N VAL A 147 50.58 -10.90 24.95
CA VAL A 147 50.49 -9.59 25.60
C VAL A 147 51.42 -8.54 24.99
N SER A 148 50.93 -7.31 24.83
CA SER A 148 51.74 -6.09 24.88
C SER A 148 50.92 -4.98 25.52
N GLN A 149 51.37 -4.57 26.70
CA GLN A 149 50.85 -3.45 27.48
C GLN A 149 51.28 -2.13 26.85
N SER A 150 50.37 -1.16 26.79
CA SER A 150 50.71 0.26 26.71
C SER A 150 49.83 1.06 27.65
N THR A 151 50.43 1.46 28.76
CA THR A 151 49.95 2.45 29.71
C THR A 151 49.83 3.82 29.06
N GLN A 152 48.65 4.45 29.15
CA GLN A 152 48.51 5.91 29.20
C GLN A 152 47.50 6.28 30.28
N SER A 153 47.99 7.05 31.25
CA SER A 153 47.24 7.76 32.27
C SER A 153 46.62 9.03 31.66
N THR A 154 45.41 9.41 32.07
CA THR A 154 45.10 10.74 32.64
C THR A 154 43.61 10.94 32.94
N SER A 155 43.40 11.71 34.02
CA SER A 155 42.21 12.49 34.42
C SER A 155 40.87 11.77 34.69
N LYS A 156 40.61 11.60 35.99
CA LYS A 156 39.27 11.49 36.58
C LYS A 156 38.60 12.87 36.55
N GLU A 157 37.41 12.93 35.96
CA GLU A 157 36.38 13.93 36.28
C GLU A 157 35.15 13.22 36.89
N PRO A 158 34.38 13.90 37.76
CA PRO A 158 33.50 13.24 38.71
C PRO A 158 32.26 12.68 38.02
N VAL A 159 32.04 11.38 38.18
CA VAL A 159 30.80 10.70 37.82
C VAL A 159 29.68 11.26 38.69
N SER A 160 28.71 11.91 38.07
CA SER A 160 27.42 12.22 38.66
C SER A 160 26.78 10.94 39.17
N VAL A 161 26.32 10.97 40.41
CA VAL A 161 25.67 9.83 41.07
C VAL A 161 24.32 9.59 40.37
N SER A 162 24.30 8.74 39.33
CA SER A 162 23.05 8.23 38.79
C SER A 162 22.52 7.17 39.78
N ALA A 163 21.23 7.24 40.08
CA ALA A 163 20.55 6.21 40.86
C ALA A 163 20.87 4.84 40.23
N LYS A 164 21.36 3.89 41.02
CA LYS A 164 21.59 2.52 40.56
C LYS A 164 20.23 1.93 40.19
N GLU A 165 19.99 1.71 38.91
CA GLU A 165 18.84 0.94 38.43
C GLU A 165 18.80 -0.43 39.12
N LYS A 166 17.62 -0.85 39.56
CA LYS A 166 17.40 -2.06 40.35
C LYS A 166 17.75 -3.34 39.58
N PHE A 167 17.36 -3.39 38.31
CA PHE A 167 17.60 -4.53 37.42
C PHE A 167 18.60 -4.13 36.34
N SER A 168 19.50 -5.04 36.00
CA SER A 168 20.35 -4.86 34.82
C SER A 168 19.52 -4.84 33.52
N PRO A 169 20.04 -4.28 32.42
CA PRO A 169 19.30 -4.22 31.15
C PRO A 169 18.83 -5.58 30.63
N SER A 170 19.61 -6.65 30.84
CA SER A 170 19.23 -8.01 30.45
C SER A 170 18.10 -8.57 31.31
N GLN A 171 18.16 -8.36 32.63
CA GLN A 171 17.09 -8.73 33.55
C GLN A 171 15.81 -8.00 33.21
N ARG A 172 15.88 -6.68 32.99
CA ARG A 172 14.72 -5.87 32.61
C ARG A 172 14.07 -6.38 31.33
N LYS A 173 14.85 -6.65 30.29
CA LYS A 173 14.35 -7.23 29.03
C LYS A 173 13.64 -8.58 29.23
N ARG A 174 14.15 -9.43 30.11
CA ARG A 174 13.52 -10.72 30.45
C ARG A 174 12.18 -10.52 31.16
N LEU A 175 12.13 -9.62 32.16
CA LEU A 175 10.90 -9.30 32.88
C LEU A 175 9.85 -8.66 31.94
N GLU A 176 10.27 -7.74 31.06
CA GLU A 176 9.41 -7.11 30.04
C GLU A 176 8.82 -8.13 29.05
N ALA A 177 9.59 -9.14 28.66
CA ALA A 177 9.08 -10.24 27.82
C ALA A 177 7.98 -11.04 28.53
N LEU A 178 8.05 -11.18 29.85
CA LEU A 178 7.02 -11.86 30.64
C LEU A 178 5.80 -10.98 30.93
N LEU A 179 5.90 -9.65 30.83
CA LEU A 179 4.81 -8.70 31.08
C LEU A 179 3.88 -8.52 29.87
N ILE A 180 2.60 -8.84 30.02
CA ILE A 180 1.59 -8.70 28.95
C ILE A 180 1.21 -7.23 28.71
N SER A 181 0.90 -6.51 29.80
CA SER A 181 0.56 -5.08 29.85
C SER A 181 1.34 -4.39 30.97
N ASP A 182 1.01 -3.13 31.30
CA ASP A 182 1.68 -2.33 32.33
C ASP A 182 1.26 -2.67 33.78
N GLU A 183 0.98 -3.95 34.06
CA GLU A 183 0.54 -4.42 35.39
C GLU A 183 1.58 -4.18 36.49
N ILE A 184 2.87 -4.16 36.13
CA ILE A 184 3.99 -4.02 37.07
C ILE A 184 4.91 -2.91 36.59
N ASN A 185 5.16 -1.94 37.46
CA ASN A 185 6.17 -0.91 37.26
C ASN A 185 7.56 -1.45 37.66
N LEU A 186 8.39 -1.80 36.67
CA LEU A 186 9.73 -2.35 36.89
C LEU A 186 10.72 -1.38 37.56
N ASP A 187 10.37 -0.10 37.65
CA ASP A 187 11.16 0.92 38.34
C ASP A 187 10.83 1.02 39.84
N ASP A 188 9.88 0.23 40.34
CA ASP A 188 9.53 0.24 41.76
C ASP A 188 10.67 -0.36 42.63
N PRO A 189 11.28 0.44 43.53
CA PRO A 189 12.36 -0.01 44.39
C PRO A 189 11.94 -1.13 45.36
N ASN A 190 10.65 -1.37 45.57
CA ASN A 190 10.11 -2.37 46.49
C ASN A 190 9.83 -3.74 45.85
N LEU A 191 9.98 -3.90 44.53
CA LEU A 191 9.86 -5.22 43.88
C LEU A 191 10.78 -6.30 44.49
N PRO A 192 10.42 -7.57 44.41
CA PRO A 192 11.31 -8.64 44.86
C PRO A 192 12.60 -8.70 44.01
N PRO A 193 13.64 -9.43 44.47
CA PRO A 193 14.81 -9.76 43.66
C PRO A 193 14.42 -10.37 42.31
N PHE A 194 15.31 -10.26 41.33
CA PHE A 194 15.04 -10.70 39.96
C PHE A 194 14.60 -12.16 39.90
N GLU A 195 15.27 -13.05 40.63
CA GLU A 195 15.03 -14.49 40.62
C GLU A 195 13.62 -14.85 41.13
N GLU A 196 13.19 -14.18 42.20
CA GLU A 196 11.86 -14.38 42.78
C GLU A 196 10.76 -13.83 41.86
N LEU A 197 10.97 -12.62 41.32
CA LEU A 197 10.02 -11.98 40.41
C LEU A 197 9.88 -12.75 39.08
N GLU A 198 11.00 -13.22 38.52
CA GLU A 198 11.00 -14.05 37.32
C GLU A 198 10.26 -15.36 37.56
N ALA A 199 10.55 -16.06 38.67
CA ALA A 199 9.91 -17.33 38.99
C ALA A 199 8.39 -17.17 39.17
N GLU A 200 7.95 -16.10 39.85
CA GLU A 200 6.53 -15.78 40.00
C GLU A 200 5.87 -15.54 38.64
N MET A 201 6.45 -14.69 37.80
CA MET A 201 5.88 -14.39 36.49
C MET A 201 5.87 -15.60 35.56
N VAL A 202 6.93 -16.41 35.54
CA VAL A 202 6.98 -17.64 34.75
C VAL A 202 5.88 -18.61 35.20
N SER A 203 5.68 -18.76 36.52
CA SER A 203 4.60 -19.59 37.06
C SER A 203 3.22 -19.07 36.63
N LYS A 204 2.99 -17.76 36.73
CA LYS A 204 1.75 -17.11 36.27
C LYS A 204 1.50 -17.35 34.78
N ARG A 205 2.49 -17.14 33.92
CA ARG A 205 2.38 -17.37 32.46
C ARG A 205 2.12 -18.85 32.11
N LYS A 206 2.74 -19.80 32.84
CA LYS A 206 2.47 -21.24 32.68
C LYS A 206 1.02 -21.57 33.03
N ALA A 207 0.50 -21.04 34.14
CA ALA A 207 -0.88 -21.23 34.53
C ALA A 207 -1.86 -20.67 33.49
N GLU A 208 -1.60 -19.48 32.94
CA GLU A 208 -2.44 -18.88 31.88
C GLU A 208 -2.45 -19.72 30.59
N LEU A 209 -1.32 -20.31 30.19
CA LEU A 209 -1.29 -21.22 29.03
C LEU A 209 -2.08 -22.51 29.29
N VAL A 210 -1.98 -23.07 30.49
CA VAL A 210 -2.78 -24.24 30.90
C VAL A 210 -4.27 -23.91 30.88
N ASP A 211 -4.66 -22.75 31.42
CA ASP A 211 -6.05 -22.28 31.39
C ASP A 211 -6.59 -22.16 29.95
N ILE A 212 -5.80 -21.57 29.03
CA ILE A 212 -6.17 -21.51 27.62
C ILE A 212 -6.36 -22.93 27.05
N TYR A 213 -5.47 -23.87 27.38
CA TYR A 213 -5.55 -25.25 26.90
C TYR A 213 -6.78 -26.00 27.44
N GLU A 214 -7.15 -25.78 28.70
CA GLU A 214 -8.26 -26.48 29.35
C GLU A 214 -9.62 -25.90 28.90
N ASN A 215 -9.72 -24.58 28.78
CA ASN A 215 -11.00 -23.88 28.63
C ASN A 215 -11.30 -23.43 27.19
N SER A 216 -10.40 -22.66 26.56
CA SER A 216 -10.69 -21.96 25.31
C SER A 216 -10.15 -22.68 24.07
N ARG A 217 -8.85 -22.95 24.04
CA ARG A 217 -8.07 -23.46 22.90
C ARG A 217 -8.15 -22.60 21.63
N GLU A 218 -8.73 -21.41 21.70
CA GLU A 218 -8.81 -20.48 20.57
C GLU A 218 -7.60 -19.54 20.50
N HIS A 219 -7.05 -19.36 19.30
CA HIS A 219 -6.10 -18.30 19.01
C HIS A 219 -6.85 -16.96 18.90
N MET A 220 -6.38 -15.91 19.60
CA MET A 220 -7.10 -14.64 19.71
C MET A 220 -7.30 -13.94 18.36
N LEU A 221 -6.29 -13.99 17.47
CA LEU A 221 -6.40 -13.42 16.13
C LEU A 221 -7.47 -14.13 15.29
N ALA A 222 -7.56 -15.46 15.41
CA ALA A 222 -8.55 -16.24 14.68
C ALA A 222 -9.96 -16.05 15.25
N LYS A 223 -10.07 -15.89 16.58
CA LYS A 223 -11.32 -15.52 17.23
C LYS A 223 -11.80 -14.14 16.77
N LEU A 224 -10.91 -13.16 16.76
CA LEU A 224 -11.22 -11.82 16.26
C LEU A 224 -11.65 -11.84 14.78
N GLU A 225 -10.98 -12.61 13.92
CA GLU A 225 -11.40 -12.79 12.52
C GLU A 225 -12.84 -13.33 12.41
N ARG A 226 -13.20 -14.35 13.21
CA ARG A 226 -14.56 -14.90 13.24
C ARG A 226 -15.58 -13.88 13.74
N ASP A 227 -15.26 -13.17 14.82
CA ASP A 227 -16.15 -12.18 15.43
C ASP A 227 -16.42 -11.02 14.45
N ILE A 228 -15.39 -10.51 13.77
CA ILE A 228 -15.50 -9.46 12.74
C ILE A 228 -16.31 -9.97 11.54
N SER A 229 -16.05 -11.20 11.09
CA SER A 229 -16.76 -11.79 9.95
C SER A 229 -18.25 -11.92 10.25
N ALA A 230 -18.60 -12.45 11.44
CA ALA A 230 -19.99 -12.55 11.88
C ALA A 230 -20.68 -11.18 11.95
N PHE A 231 -19.99 -10.16 12.48
CA PHE A 231 -20.50 -8.78 12.51
C PHE A 231 -20.77 -8.24 11.10
N LEU A 232 -19.79 -8.29 10.18
CA LEU A 232 -19.94 -7.73 8.84
C LEU A 232 -21.00 -8.48 8.01
N ILE A 233 -21.08 -9.81 8.14
CA ILE A 233 -22.15 -10.60 7.52
C ILE A 233 -23.52 -10.18 8.06
N SER A 234 -23.66 -9.94 9.36
CA SER A 234 -24.92 -9.45 9.95
C SER A 234 -25.33 -8.06 9.42
N LYS A 235 -24.36 -7.25 8.96
CA LYS A 235 -24.57 -5.96 8.29
C LYS A 235 -24.82 -6.07 6.78
N GLY A 236 -24.93 -7.29 6.25
CA GLY A 236 -25.24 -7.57 4.85
C GLY A 236 -24.03 -7.51 3.92
N PHE A 237 -22.81 -7.63 4.44
CA PHE A 237 -21.60 -7.72 3.63
C PHE A 237 -21.33 -9.16 3.17
N ILE A 238 -20.84 -9.30 1.94
CA ILE A 238 -20.37 -10.58 1.40
C ILE A 238 -18.89 -10.75 1.74
N GLU A 239 -18.54 -11.88 2.36
CA GLU A 239 -17.15 -12.23 2.62
C GLU A 239 -16.44 -12.69 1.34
N ILE A 240 -15.26 -12.14 1.10
CA ILE A 240 -14.38 -12.44 -0.03
C ILE A 240 -13.10 -13.06 0.53
N LYS A 241 -12.61 -14.11 -0.14
CA LYS A 241 -11.24 -14.61 0.04
C LYS A 241 -10.53 -14.53 -1.30
N SER A 242 -9.42 -13.81 -1.36
CA SER A 242 -8.64 -13.63 -2.59
C SER A 242 -7.20 -14.11 -2.45
N SER A 243 -6.49 -14.21 -3.57
CA SER A 243 -5.10 -14.65 -3.59
C SER A 243 -4.20 -13.67 -2.83
N ILE A 244 -3.28 -14.19 -2.02
CA ILE A 244 -2.21 -13.42 -1.38
C ILE A 244 -1.21 -12.93 -2.42
N LEU A 245 -0.86 -13.80 -3.36
CA LEU A 245 0.05 -13.49 -4.46
C LEU A 245 -0.74 -12.77 -5.56
N ILE A 246 -0.38 -11.52 -5.84
CA ILE A 246 -1.04 -10.68 -6.84
C ILE A 246 -0.06 -10.26 -7.95
N PRO A 247 -0.54 -10.02 -9.19
CA PRO A 247 0.30 -9.48 -10.25
C PRO A 247 0.88 -8.12 -9.87
N GLU A 248 2.15 -7.85 -10.21
CA GLU A 248 2.77 -6.53 -9.96
C GLU A 248 2.02 -5.39 -10.66
N GLU A 249 1.33 -5.71 -11.76
CA GLU A 249 0.45 -4.80 -12.48
C GLU A 249 -0.61 -4.14 -11.58
N TYR A 250 -1.05 -4.83 -10.52
CA TYR A 250 -2.04 -4.31 -9.57
C TYR A 250 -1.44 -3.20 -8.71
N ILE A 251 -0.17 -3.32 -8.32
CA ILE A 251 0.55 -2.28 -7.57
C ILE A 251 0.71 -1.02 -8.41
N ILE A 252 1.05 -1.17 -9.69
CA ILE A 252 1.15 -0.05 -10.64
C ILE A 252 -0.22 0.63 -10.81
N ARG A 253 -1.29 -0.17 -10.91
CA ARG A 253 -2.66 0.35 -11.05
C ARG A 253 -3.16 1.04 -9.78
N MET A 254 -2.59 0.72 -8.62
CA MET A 254 -2.79 1.47 -7.37
C MET A 254 -1.98 2.77 -7.30
N GLY A 255 -1.18 3.11 -8.32
CA GLY A 255 -0.34 4.31 -8.34
C GLY A 255 0.90 4.25 -7.45
N ILE A 256 1.21 3.08 -6.89
CA ILE A 256 2.32 2.87 -5.96
C ILE A 256 3.68 2.93 -6.69
N ASP A 257 3.71 2.77 -8.01
CA ASP A 257 4.94 2.95 -8.80
C ASP A 257 5.52 4.37 -8.72
N LYS A 258 4.67 5.36 -8.43
CA LYS A 258 5.06 6.76 -8.21
C LYS A 258 5.43 7.05 -6.75
N ASP A 259 4.97 6.23 -5.82
CA ASP A 259 5.29 6.31 -4.40
C ASP A 259 6.57 5.53 -4.13
N VAL A 260 7.68 6.27 -4.07
CA VAL A 260 9.01 5.68 -3.90
C VAL A 260 9.14 4.95 -2.57
N GLU A 261 8.42 5.36 -1.52
CA GLU A 261 8.51 4.73 -0.20
C GLU A 261 7.69 3.45 -0.15
N LEU A 262 6.40 3.51 -0.49
CA LEU A 262 5.54 2.32 -0.46
C LEU A 262 5.98 1.24 -1.47
N SER A 263 6.56 1.64 -2.61
CA SER A 263 7.09 0.70 -3.61
C SER A 263 8.28 -0.12 -3.10
N LYS A 264 9.12 0.44 -2.21
CA LYS A 264 10.24 -0.28 -1.59
C LYS A 264 9.75 -1.36 -0.61
N GLN A 265 8.62 -1.11 0.03
CA GLN A 265 8.03 -2.02 1.02
C GLN A 265 7.44 -3.30 0.40
N VAL A 266 7.24 -3.35 -0.92
CA VAL A 266 6.61 -4.52 -1.57
C VAL A 266 7.58 -5.71 -1.63
N PHE A 267 7.10 -6.87 -1.19
CA PHE A 267 7.76 -8.17 -1.41
C PHE A 267 7.45 -8.69 -2.82
N ARG A 268 8.39 -8.51 -3.74
CA ARG A 268 8.29 -8.95 -5.15
C ARG A 268 8.85 -10.36 -5.34
N THR A 269 8.28 -11.10 -6.28
CA THR A 269 8.75 -12.40 -6.75
C THR A 269 9.31 -12.29 -8.17
N ASP A 270 10.06 -13.29 -8.63
CA ASP A 270 10.73 -13.26 -9.93
C ASP A 270 9.80 -13.39 -11.14
N ASP A 271 8.53 -13.78 -10.94
CA ASP A 271 7.55 -14.07 -11.99
C ASP A 271 6.60 -12.90 -12.30
N GLY A 272 6.98 -11.67 -11.92
CA GLY A 272 6.15 -10.47 -12.11
C GLY A 272 4.94 -10.42 -11.17
N LYS A 273 5.03 -11.08 -10.01
CA LYS A 273 4.04 -11.03 -8.95
C LYS A 273 4.66 -10.46 -7.67
N CYS A 274 3.82 -10.26 -6.68
CA CYS A 274 4.22 -9.81 -5.36
C CYS A 274 3.23 -10.31 -4.30
N LEU A 275 3.69 -10.37 -3.05
CA LEU A 275 2.78 -10.51 -1.92
C LEU A 275 1.99 -9.21 -1.80
N ARG A 276 0.67 -9.32 -1.62
CA ARG A 276 -0.20 -8.14 -1.50
C ARG A 276 0.18 -7.30 -0.28
N PRO A 277 0.47 -6.00 -0.43
CA PRO A 277 0.71 -5.09 0.69
C PRO A 277 -0.58 -4.50 1.28
N MET A 278 -1.71 -4.75 0.63
CA MET A 278 -3.05 -4.27 0.99
C MET A 278 -4.12 -5.09 0.25
N LEU A 279 -5.36 -5.06 0.76
CA LEU A 279 -6.51 -5.76 0.16
C LEU A 279 -7.20 -4.98 -0.97
N ALA A 280 -6.94 -3.68 -1.10
CA ALA A 280 -7.65 -2.82 -2.06
C ALA A 280 -7.62 -3.31 -3.52
N PRO A 281 -6.48 -3.76 -4.12
CA PRO A 281 -6.43 -4.17 -5.52
C PRO A 281 -7.39 -5.30 -5.87
N VAL A 282 -7.48 -6.30 -5.00
CA VAL A 282 -8.35 -7.47 -5.18
C VAL A 282 -9.81 -7.09 -4.96
N LEU A 283 -10.10 -6.29 -3.94
CA LEU A 283 -11.45 -5.78 -3.68
C LEU A 283 -11.98 -4.90 -4.81
N TYR A 284 -11.16 -4.04 -5.42
CA TYR A 284 -11.54 -3.27 -6.61
C TYR A 284 -12.00 -4.15 -7.78
N ASN A 285 -11.32 -5.27 -8.01
CA ASN A 285 -11.74 -6.22 -9.05
C ASN A 285 -13.09 -6.85 -8.73
N TYR A 286 -13.36 -7.18 -7.46
CA TYR A 286 -14.65 -7.69 -7.03
C TYR A 286 -15.74 -6.63 -7.15
N LEU A 287 -15.51 -5.39 -6.71
CA LEU A 287 -16.44 -4.27 -6.89
C LEU A 287 -16.81 -4.10 -8.37
N HIS A 288 -15.83 -4.10 -9.27
CA HIS A 288 -16.09 -3.94 -10.70
C HIS A 288 -16.89 -5.09 -11.30
N ARG A 289 -16.61 -6.33 -10.89
CA ARG A 289 -17.28 -7.53 -11.44
C ARG A 289 -18.67 -7.71 -10.85
N PHE A 290 -18.79 -7.60 -9.53
CA PHE A 290 -20.04 -7.80 -8.80
C PHE A 290 -21.00 -6.63 -9.02
N GLY A 291 -20.50 -5.40 -9.18
CA GLY A 291 -21.34 -4.24 -9.49
C GLY A 291 -22.12 -4.34 -10.81
N LYS A 292 -21.81 -5.32 -11.67
CA LYS A 292 -22.54 -5.60 -12.91
C LYS A 292 -23.69 -6.60 -12.72
N VAL A 293 -23.72 -7.32 -11.60
CA VAL A 293 -24.59 -8.49 -11.39
C VAL A 293 -25.43 -8.33 -10.12
N MET A 294 -24.85 -7.82 -9.05
CA MET A 294 -25.49 -7.69 -7.75
C MET A 294 -26.38 -6.45 -7.67
N PRO A 295 -27.44 -6.48 -6.85
CA PRO A 295 -28.26 -5.31 -6.57
C PRO A 295 -27.45 -4.22 -5.84
N ASP A 296 -27.97 -3.01 -5.91
CA ASP A 296 -27.45 -1.86 -5.19
C ASP A 296 -28.06 -1.80 -3.77
N PRO A 297 -27.29 -1.45 -2.71
CA PRO A 297 -25.85 -1.22 -2.69
C PRO A 297 -25.04 -2.54 -2.60
N LEU A 298 -23.88 -2.58 -3.27
CA LEU A 298 -22.94 -3.71 -3.16
C LEU A 298 -22.09 -3.56 -1.90
N ARG A 299 -22.09 -4.57 -1.02
CA ARG A 299 -21.28 -4.62 0.21
C ARG A 299 -20.38 -5.83 0.22
N ILE A 300 -19.07 -5.63 0.30
CA ILE A 300 -18.08 -6.73 0.36
C ILE A 300 -17.03 -6.45 1.44
N PHE A 301 -16.45 -7.51 2.00
CA PHE A 301 -15.29 -7.40 2.86
C PHE A 301 -14.33 -8.57 2.65
N GLU A 302 -13.06 -8.38 3.00
CA GLU A 302 -12.08 -9.45 3.10
C GLU A 302 -11.29 -9.30 4.39
N ILE A 303 -11.04 -10.42 5.06
CA ILE A 303 -10.05 -10.53 6.13
C ILE A 303 -8.94 -11.45 5.65
N GLY A 304 -7.69 -11.01 5.73
CA GLY A 304 -6.55 -11.85 5.40
C GLY A 304 -5.19 -11.16 5.53
N PRO A 305 -4.11 -11.94 5.34
CA PRO A 305 -2.75 -11.44 5.53
C PRO A 305 -2.33 -10.48 4.41
N CYS A 306 -1.50 -9.51 4.78
CA CYS A 306 -0.83 -8.54 3.93
C CYS A 306 0.63 -8.41 4.39
N TYR A 307 1.50 -8.00 3.45
CA TYR A 307 2.95 -8.03 3.66
C TYR A 307 3.60 -6.71 3.24
N ARG A 308 4.39 -6.11 4.12
CA ARG A 308 5.21 -4.91 3.85
C ARG A 308 6.56 -5.05 4.51
N LYS A 309 7.65 -4.70 3.84
CA LYS A 309 8.97 -4.64 4.47
C LYS A 309 8.97 -3.45 5.41
N GLU A 310 9.26 -3.71 6.68
CA GLU A 310 9.25 -2.69 7.73
C GLU A 310 10.55 -2.77 8.53
N SER A 311 11.11 -1.60 8.85
CA SER A 311 12.29 -1.51 9.72
C SER A 311 11.94 -1.22 11.18
N ASP A 312 10.74 -0.68 11.45
CA ASP A 312 10.24 -0.46 12.82
C ASP A 312 9.46 -1.67 13.32
N GLY A 313 9.96 -2.35 14.35
CA GLY A 313 9.33 -3.54 14.94
C GLY A 313 8.47 -3.28 16.17
N SER A 314 8.23 -2.01 16.54
CA SER A 314 7.46 -1.64 17.73
C SER A 314 5.97 -1.43 17.43
N SER A 315 5.66 -0.80 16.30
CA SER A 315 4.32 -0.41 15.87
C SER A 315 3.91 -1.01 14.52
N HIS A 316 4.88 -1.54 13.77
CA HIS A 316 4.69 -2.18 12.46
C HIS A 316 5.12 -3.65 12.48
N LEU A 317 4.51 -4.42 11.59
CA LEU A 317 4.77 -5.84 11.37
C LEU A 317 5.01 -6.07 9.89
N GLU A 318 5.93 -6.98 9.54
CA GLU A 318 6.13 -7.34 8.13
C GLU A 318 4.96 -8.16 7.57
N GLU A 319 4.39 -9.03 8.40
CA GLU A 319 3.15 -9.77 8.16
C GLU A 319 2.07 -9.27 9.13
N PHE A 320 0.95 -8.82 8.59
CA PHE A 320 -0.19 -8.32 9.37
C PHE A 320 -1.49 -8.75 8.72
N THR A 321 -2.56 -8.80 9.51
CA THR A 321 -3.88 -9.22 9.07
C THR A 321 -4.78 -8.01 8.91
N MET A 322 -5.21 -7.74 7.69
CA MET A 322 -6.14 -6.64 7.40
C MET A 322 -7.56 -7.15 7.35
N VAL A 323 -8.50 -6.36 7.87
CA VAL A 323 -9.89 -6.37 7.39
C VAL A 323 -10.09 -5.12 6.55
N ASN A 324 -10.62 -5.29 5.34
CA ASN A 324 -11.13 -4.20 4.54
C ASN A 324 -12.59 -4.48 4.20
N PHE A 325 -13.47 -3.55 4.54
CA PHE A 325 -14.87 -3.58 4.11
C PHE A 325 -15.14 -2.37 3.21
N CYS A 326 -15.99 -2.57 2.19
CA CYS A 326 -16.41 -1.50 1.32
C CYS A 326 -17.86 -1.67 0.85
N GLN A 327 -18.52 -0.54 0.68
CA GLN A 327 -19.85 -0.42 0.09
C GLN A 327 -19.74 0.45 -1.17
N MET A 328 -20.39 0.05 -2.26
CA MET A 328 -20.46 0.81 -3.52
C MET A 328 -21.92 0.95 -3.95
N GLY A 329 -22.31 2.16 -4.35
CA GLY A 329 -23.68 2.49 -4.75
C GLY A 329 -24.35 3.50 -3.82
N GLU A 330 -25.63 3.26 -3.53
CA GLU A 330 -26.44 4.09 -2.65
C GLU A 330 -25.90 4.10 -1.21
N GLY A 331 -26.12 5.23 -0.53
CA GLY A 331 -25.73 5.39 0.88
C GLY A 331 -24.22 5.49 1.15
N CYS A 332 -23.39 5.65 0.12
CA CYS A 332 -21.95 5.87 0.28
C CYS A 332 -21.64 7.32 0.67
N THR A 333 -21.96 7.70 1.91
CA THR A 333 -21.66 9.03 2.49
C THR A 333 -20.70 8.92 3.66
N ARG A 334 -20.09 10.05 4.05
CA ARG A 334 -19.19 10.11 5.20
C ARG A 334 -19.89 9.70 6.50
N GLU A 335 -21.13 10.14 6.68
CA GLU A 335 -21.93 9.87 7.87
C GLU A 335 -22.18 8.36 8.04
N ASN A 336 -22.56 7.68 6.96
CA ASN A 336 -22.77 6.22 6.99
C ASN A 336 -21.46 5.45 7.21
N LEU A 337 -20.34 5.94 6.67
CA LEU A 337 -19.03 5.34 6.93
C LEU A 337 -18.64 5.47 8.41
N VAL A 338 -18.78 6.66 8.98
CA VAL A 338 -18.52 6.92 10.40
C VAL A 338 -19.43 6.08 11.28
N GLN A 339 -20.72 6.00 10.98
CA GLN A 339 -21.65 5.15 11.73
C GLN A 339 -21.27 3.67 11.68
N LEU A 340 -20.88 3.16 10.51
CA LEU A 340 -20.45 1.77 10.38
C LEU A 340 -19.17 1.48 11.18
N ILE A 341 -18.23 2.42 11.20
CA ILE A 341 -17.00 2.35 12.03
C ILE A 341 -17.36 2.37 13.52
N ASP A 342 -18.28 3.24 13.93
CA ASP A 342 -18.74 3.34 15.32
C ASP A 342 -19.38 2.04 15.80
N GLU A 343 -20.31 1.50 15.03
CA GLU A 343 -20.95 0.21 15.32
C GLU A 343 -19.93 -0.93 15.38
N PHE A 344 -18.92 -0.89 14.50
CA PHE A 344 -17.85 -1.89 14.44
C PHE A 344 -16.95 -1.86 15.68
N LEU A 345 -16.45 -0.70 16.08
CA LEU A 345 -15.54 -0.57 17.23
C LEU A 345 -16.27 -0.72 18.56
N THR A 346 -17.52 -0.25 18.64
CA THR A 346 -18.40 -0.51 19.78
C THR A 346 -18.65 -2.00 19.97
N TYR A 347 -18.93 -2.74 18.88
CA TYR A 347 -19.08 -4.20 18.94
C TYR A 347 -17.81 -4.90 19.46
N LEU A 348 -16.63 -4.41 19.07
CA LEU A 348 -15.36 -4.97 19.53
C LEU A 348 -14.97 -4.53 20.95
N GLY A 349 -15.64 -3.52 21.51
CA GLY A 349 -15.35 -2.93 22.82
C GLY A 349 -14.07 -2.10 22.84
N ILE A 350 -13.78 -1.37 21.76
CA ILE A 350 -12.57 -0.56 21.60
C ILE A 350 -12.96 0.92 21.60
N SER A 351 -12.37 1.71 22.51
CA SER A 351 -12.52 3.18 22.50
C SER A 351 -11.73 3.78 21.35
N TYR A 352 -12.21 4.87 20.77
CA TYR A 352 -11.54 5.51 19.65
C TYR A 352 -11.96 6.97 19.52
N GLU A 353 -11.18 7.72 18.76
CA GLU A 353 -11.46 9.08 18.32
C GLU A 353 -11.34 9.15 16.79
N ILE A 354 -12.12 10.05 16.18
CA ILE A 354 -12.08 10.26 14.73
C ILE A 354 -11.40 11.57 14.45
N GLU A 355 -10.33 11.52 13.66
CA GLU A 355 -9.64 12.67 13.12
C GLU A 355 -9.88 12.74 11.60
N GLY A 356 -10.05 13.95 11.08
CA GLY A 356 -10.16 14.17 9.63
C GLY A 356 -8.79 14.55 9.09
N ASP A 357 -8.29 13.81 8.10
CA ASP A 357 -7.00 14.10 7.45
C ASP A 357 -7.08 13.91 5.92
N GLU A 358 -5.99 14.24 5.21
CA GLU A 358 -5.80 13.98 3.77
C GLU A 358 -4.72 12.90 3.54
N CYS A 359 -5.10 11.76 2.94
CA CYS A 359 -4.17 10.70 2.53
C CYS A 359 -3.67 10.88 1.09
N MET A 360 -2.39 10.63 0.83
CA MET A 360 -1.80 10.72 -0.52
C MET A 360 -2.38 9.70 -1.52
N VAL A 361 -2.88 8.54 -1.07
CA VAL A 361 -3.37 7.47 -1.95
C VAL A 361 -4.83 7.69 -2.37
N TYR A 362 -5.65 8.23 -1.47
CA TYR A 362 -7.10 8.30 -1.64
C TYR A 362 -7.71 9.71 -1.54
N GLY A 363 -6.96 10.72 -1.09
CA GLY A 363 -7.49 12.08 -0.86
C GLY A 363 -8.09 12.21 0.55
N ALA A 364 -9.25 12.88 0.69
CA ALA A 364 -9.89 13.10 1.99
C ALA A 364 -10.18 11.76 2.71
N THR A 365 -9.55 11.56 3.86
CA THR A 365 -9.66 10.36 4.69
C THR A 365 -10.29 10.66 6.05
N VAL A 366 -10.79 9.60 6.66
CA VAL A 366 -11.26 9.58 8.02
C VAL A 366 -10.33 8.63 8.76
N ASP A 367 -9.49 9.18 9.62
CA ASP A 367 -8.53 8.40 10.39
C ASP A 367 -9.12 8.12 11.78
N VAL A 368 -8.89 6.90 12.24
CA VAL A 368 -9.48 6.36 13.47
C VAL A 368 -8.35 6.08 14.45
N MET A 369 -8.33 6.81 15.55
CA MET A 369 -7.23 6.82 16.51
C MET A 369 -7.62 6.18 17.84
N HIS A 370 -6.68 5.52 18.51
CA HIS A 370 -6.79 5.04 19.89
C HIS A 370 -5.59 5.55 20.68
N GLY A 371 -5.74 6.70 21.33
CA GLY A 371 -4.59 7.50 21.77
C GLY A 371 -3.72 7.85 20.57
N ASP A 372 -2.42 7.60 20.65
CA ASP A 372 -1.48 7.85 19.55
C ASP A 372 -1.44 6.73 18.48
N LEU A 373 -2.26 5.67 18.62
CA LEU A 373 -2.27 4.53 17.70
C LEU A 373 -3.36 4.67 16.65
N GLU A 374 -2.98 4.82 15.38
CA GLU A 374 -3.91 4.74 14.25
C GLU A 374 -4.43 3.30 14.07
N LEU A 375 -5.74 3.11 14.21
CA LEU A 375 -6.43 1.83 14.01
C LEU A 375 -6.86 1.62 12.55
N SER A 376 -7.24 2.69 11.86
CA SER A 376 -7.75 2.64 10.50
C SER A 376 -7.59 3.97 9.77
N SER A 377 -7.42 3.85 8.46
CA SER A 377 -7.71 4.93 7.53
C SER A 377 -8.88 4.53 6.64
N ALA A 378 -9.89 5.39 6.58
CA ALA A 378 -11.13 5.17 5.86
C ALA A 378 -11.35 6.23 4.78
N VAL A 379 -12.01 5.84 3.70
CA VAL A 379 -12.09 6.61 2.46
C VAL A 379 -13.53 6.75 2.02
N VAL A 380 -13.90 7.97 1.60
CA VAL A 380 -15.13 8.26 0.88
C VAL A 380 -14.78 8.54 -0.58
N GLY A 381 -15.08 7.58 -1.45
CA GLY A 381 -14.99 7.75 -2.89
C GLY A 381 -16.13 8.60 -3.47
N PRO A 382 -16.05 8.98 -4.75
CA PRO A 382 -15.10 8.48 -5.72
C PRO A 382 -13.73 9.16 -5.64
N VAL A 383 -12.69 8.43 -6.03
CA VAL A 383 -11.31 8.91 -6.16
C VAL A 383 -10.83 8.75 -7.61
N PRO A 384 -9.87 9.55 -8.12
CA PRO A 384 -9.45 9.46 -9.51
C PRO A 384 -9.00 8.04 -9.94
N MET A 385 -8.39 7.28 -9.03
CA MET A 385 -7.93 5.90 -9.24
C MET A 385 -9.06 4.92 -9.60
N ASP A 386 -10.32 5.21 -9.23
CA ASP A 386 -11.51 4.42 -9.59
C ASP A 386 -11.64 4.20 -11.09
N MET A 387 -11.17 5.16 -11.88
CA MET A 387 -11.18 5.05 -13.34
C MET A 387 -10.32 3.87 -13.81
N ASP A 388 -9.15 3.69 -13.20
CA ASP A 388 -8.27 2.58 -13.49
C ASP A 388 -8.95 1.28 -13.06
N TRP A 389 -9.69 1.32 -11.94
CA TRP A 389 -10.75 0.43 -11.42
C TRP A 389 -11.76 -0.13 -12.42
N GLY A 390 -12.22 0.74 -13.32
CA GLY A 390 -13.53 0.54 -13.96
C GLY A 390 -14.69 0.74 -12.97
N ILE A 391 -14.45 1.50 -11.89
CA ILE A 391 -15.45 1.93 -10.93
C ILE A 391 -15.92 3.33 -11.33
N ASP A 392 -17.23 3.50 -11.39
CA ASP A 392 -17.89 4.76 -11.78
C ASP A 392 -19.05 5.16 -10.86
N LYS A 393 -19.21 4.45 -9.73
CA LYS A 393 -20.19 4.73 -8.69
C LYS A 393 -19.50 5.28 -7.43
N PRO A 394 -20.23 6.03 -6.58
CA PRO A 394 -19.78 6.36 -5.22
C PRO A 394 -19.50 5.09 -4.41
N TRP A 395 -18.53 5.17 -3.51
CA TRP A 395 -18.19 4.08 -2.60
C TRP A 395 -17.62 4.61 -1.29
N ILE A 396 -17.73 3.81 -0.23
CA ILE A 396 -17.08 4.05 1.07
C ILE A 396 -16.33 2.78 1.48
N GLY A 397 -15.24 2.91 2.22
CA GLY A 397 -14.55 1.76 2.76
C GLY A 397 -13.56 2.11 3.85
N ALA A 398 -13.27 1.15 4.71
CA ALA A 398 -12.27 1.28 5.77
C ALA A 398 -11.40 0.03 5.84
N GLY A 399 -10.15 0.20 6.27
CA GLY A 399 -9.20 -0.88 6.50
C GLY A 399 -8.69 -0.86 7.93
N PHE A 400 -8.77 -1.97 8.66
CA PHE A 400 -8.23 -2.10 10.02
C PHE A 400 -7.19 -3.21 10.08
N GLY A 401 -6.10 -2.97 10.82
CA GLY A 401 -5.14 -4.01 11.18
C GLY A 401 -5.62 -4.76 12.42
N LEU A 402 -5.86 -6.06 12.31
CA LEU A 402 -6.38 -6.87 13.43
C LEU A 402 -5.40 -6.92 14.60
N GLU A 403 -4.10 -6.97 14.34
CA GLU A 403 -3.08 -6.95 15.40
C GLU A 403 -3.09 -5.61 16.16
N ARG A 404 -3.40 -4.50 15.50
CA ARG A 404 -3.59 -3.19 16.16
C ARG A 404 -4.86 -3.16 16.99
N LEU A 405 -5.95 -3.75 16.49
CA LEU A 405 -7.20 -3.91 17.26
C LEU A 405 -6.97 -4.76 18.52
N LEU A 406 -6.21 -5.86 18.43
CA LEU A 406 -5.83 -6.66 19.58
C LEU A 406 -4.94 -5.89 20.55
N LYS A 407 -3.96 -5.13 20.03
CA LYS A 407 -3.11 -4.26 20.86
C LYS A 407 -3.94 -3.26 21.67
N ALA A 408 -4.90 -2.58 21.03
CA ALA A 408 -5.79 -1.64 21.70
C ALA A 408 -6.72 -2.34 22.72
N LYS A 409 -7.36 -3.44 22.32
CA LYS A 409 -8.31 -4.18 23.16
C LYS A 409 -7.69 -4.79 24.42
N TYR A 410 -6.47 -5.30 24.33
CA TYR A 410 -5.79 -6.00 25.43
C TYR A 410 -4.66 -5.19 26.06
N ASN A 411 -4.49 -3.92 25.64
CA ASN A 411 -3.42 -3.03 26.08
C ASN A 411 -2.02 -3.67 26.02
N PHE A 412 -1.70 -4.33 24.90
CA PHE A 412 -0.39 -4.95 24.73
C PHE A 412 0.71 -3.90 24.58
N LYS A 413 1.83 -4.09 25.28
CA LYS A 413 3.00 -3.20 25.17
C LYS A 413 3.58 -3.15 23.76
N ASN A 414 3.57 -4.26 23.03
CA ASN A 414 4.07 -4.37 21.66
C ASN A 414 3.05 -5.14 20.79
N ILE A 415 2.86 -4.67 19.56
CA ILE A 415 1.96 -5.28 18.56
C ILE A 415 2.27 -6.77 18.28
N LYS A 416 3.53 -7.21 18.41
CA LYS A 416 3.97 -8.61 18.22
C LYS A 416 3.31 -9.61 19.18
N ARG A 417 2.72 -9.16 20.30
CA ARG A 417 1.99 -10.02 21.23
C ARG A 417 0.68 -10.54 20.65
N GLY A 418 0.04 -9.77 19.77
CA GLY A 418 -1.20 -10.14 19.09
C GLY A 418 -1.01 -10.68 17.67
N SER A 419 0.24 -10.76 17.18
CA SER A 419 0.56 -11.19 15.82
C SER A 419 0.68 -12.70 15.70
N ARG A 420 0.81 -13.19 14.46
CA ARG A 420 1.36 -14.52 14.20
C ARG A 420 2.78 -14.57 14.76
N SER A 421 3.06 -15.51 15.66
CA SER A 421 4.34 -15.58 16.37
C SER A 421 4.61 -16.97 16.92
N GLU A 422 5.89 -17.34 16.95
CA GLU A 422 6.38 -18.49 17.72
C GLU A 422 6.83 -18.09 19.14
N PHE A 423 7.09 -16.79 19.35
CA PHE A 423 7.52 -16.23 20.63
C PHE A 423 6.36 -15.85 21.54
N TYR A 424 5.17 -15.61 20.97
CA TYR A 424 3.98 -15.25 21.71
C TYR A 424 2.78 -16.10 21.29
N TYR A 425 1.98 -16.53 22.26
CA TYR A 425 0.68 -17.18 22.04
C TYR A 425 -0.38 -16.47 22.88
N ASN A 426 -1.39 -15.88 22.23
CA ASN A 426 -2.41 -15.05 22.89
C ASN A 426 -1.83 -13.94 23.80
N GLY A 427 -0.72 -13.34 23.39
CA GLY A 427 0.01 -12.32 24.16
C GLY A 427 0.96 -12.85 25.24
N ILE A 428 0.96 -14.15 25.52
CA ILE A 428 1.84 -14.79 26.51
C ILE A 428 3.15 -15.18 25.83
N TYR A 429 4.29 -14.86 26.46
CA TYR A 429 5.60 -15.29 25.96
C TYR A 429 5.77 -16.80 26.11
N THR A 430 6.26 -17.47 25.07
CA THR A 430 6.28 -18.95 25.00
C THR A 430 7.55 -19.57 25.55
N ASN A 431 8.65 -18.82 25.62
CA ASN A 431 9.92 -19.31 26.18
C ASN A 431 9.95 -19.08 27.70
N LEU A 432 9.31 -20.00 28.44
CA LEU A 432 9.00 -19.89 29.87
C LEU A 432 9.91 -20.66 30.82
#